data_AF-A0A961ZJ50-F1
#
_entry.id   AF-A0A961ZJ50-F1
#
_cell.length_a   1.000
_cell.length_b   1.000
_cell.length_c   1.000
_cell.angle_alpha   90.00
_cell.angle_beta   90.00
_cell.angle_gamma   90.00
#
_symmetry.space_group_name_H-M   'P 1'
#
loop_
_entity.id
_entity.type
_entity.pdbx_description
1 polymer ?
#
loop_
_entity_poly.entity_id
_entity_poly.type
_entity_poly.pdbx_seq_one_letter_code
_entity_poly.pdbx_strand_id
1 'polypeptide(L)'
;MRDRTVAARVRRQRDARVTEGWVEVKVWVPTETDANDVRKLAAERRAKALALHGLCEEIRTVTPEKAARIAKAIEDHGSAAYNTPSGAVLDLMTELANEGDLQSFARAFVILARAKPANAQFVAAAVPGKISNFLVNHGGISSNDLNNWAADNPDWSAELQRAVRNPDSFDRVVEAMADAIRKRGDKH
;
A
#
# COMPACT_ATOMS: atom_id res chain seq x y z
N MET A 1 -28.38 5.88 18.08
CA MET A 1 -27.71 5.01 17.07
C MET A 1 -26.66 5.72 16.20
N ARG A 2 -26.81 7.01 15.80
CA ARG A 2 -25.82 7.72 14.94
C ARG A 2 -24.44 7.96 15.56
N ASP A 3 -24.35 7.98 16.89
CA ASP A 3 -23.11 8.34 17.61
C ASP A 3 -22.07 7.18 17.65
N ARG A 4 -22.55 5.93 17.79
CA ARG A 4 -21.70 4.73 17.76
C ARG A 4 -20.95 4.55 16.44
N THR A 5 -21.56 4.93 15.31
CA THR A 5 -20.95 4.83 13.97
C THR A 5 -19.86 5.87 13.76
N VAL A 6 -20.02 7.10 14.30
CA VAL A 6 -18.99 8.14 14.23
C VAL A 6 -17.80 7.77 15.11
N ALA A 7 -18.04 7.38 16.36
CA ALA A 7 -16.97 6.95 17.27
C ALA A 7 -16.18 5.76 16.71
N ALA A 8 -16.86 4.75 16.15
CA ALA A 8 -16.21 3.62 15.51
C ALA A 8 -15.40 4.02 14.26
N ARG A 9 -15.88 4.99 13.48
CA ARG A 9 -15.13 5.54 12.33
C ARG A 9 -13.87 6.27 12.77
N VAL A 10 -13.97 7.13 13.78
CA VAL A 10 -12.83 7.88 14.32
C VAL A 10 -11.79 6.92 14.90
N ARG A 11 -12.24 5.89 15.63
CA ARG A 11 -11.36 4.83 16.14
C ARG A 11 -10.62 4.11 15.01
N ARG A 12 -11.33 3.66 13.98
CA ARG A 12 -10.71 3.01 12.80
C ARG A 12 -9.67 3.90 12.12
N GLN A 13 -9.96 5.19 11.96
CA GLN A 13 -8.99 6.13 11.38
C GLN A 13 -7.77 6.35 12.26
N ARG A 14 -7.95 6.36 13.59
CA ARG A 14 -6.85 6.44 14.55
C ARG A 14 -5.98 5.19 14.48
N ASP A 15 -6.60 4.02 14.54
CA ASP A 15 -5.90 2.74 14.49
C ASP A 15 -5.11 2.59 13.18
N ALA A 16 -5.71 2.96 12.04
CA ALA A 16 -5.01 2.97 10.75
C ALA A 16 -3.79 3.91 10.75
N ARG A 17 -3.92 5.12 11.29
CA ARG A 17 -2.79 6.07 11.38
C ARG A 17 -1.65 5.50 12.21
N VAL A 18 -1.96 4.95 13.38
CA VAL A 18 -0.95 4.36 14.29
C VAL A 18 -0.23 3.20 13.59
N THR A 19 -0.97 2.31 12.93
CA THR A 19 -0.40 1.19 12.16
C THR A 19 0.58 1.66 11.09
N GLU A 20 0.30 2.79 10.43
CA GLU A 20 1.15 3.34 9.37
C GLU A 20 2.19 4.34 9.89
N GLY A 21 2.52 4.27 11.18
CA GLY A 21 3.63 5.00 11.79
C GLY A 21 3.33 6.45 12.18
N TRP A 22 2.07 6.87 12.16
CA TRP A 22 1.70 8.21 12.66
C TRP A 22 1.68 8.25 14.18
N VAL A 23 2.20 9.33 14.75
CA VAL A 23 2.18 9.60 16.19
C VAL A 23 1.01 10.52 16.53
N GLU A 24 0.20 10.14 17.52
CA GLU A 24 -0.86 10.98 18.05
C GLU A 24 -0.31 11.93 19.12
N VAL A 25 -0.58 13.23 18.96
CA VAL A 25 -0.25 14.26 19.95
C VAL A 25 -1.57 14.85 20.48
N LYS A 26 -1.75 14.83 21.80
CA LYS A 26 -2.89 15.44 22.49
C LYS A 26 -2.40 16.64 23.29
N VAL A 27 -3.02 17.80 23.07
CA VAL A 27 -2.61 19.06 23.68
C VAL A 27 -3.84 19.77 24.25
N TRP A 28 -3.71 20.33 25.45
CA TRP A 28 -4.67 21.27 26.02
C TRP A 28 -4.18 22.68 25.72
N VAL A 29 -5.07 23.54 25.25
CA VAL A 29 -4.73 24.91 24.87
C VAL A 29 -5.64 25.91 25.60
N PRO A 30 -5.12 27.08 26.02
CA PRO A 30 -5.89 28.05 26.81
C PRO A 30 -7.00 28.76 26.02
N THR A 31 -6.82 28.96 24.71
CA THR A 31 -7.77 29.72 23.86
C THR A 31 -8.15 28.99 22.57
N GLU A 32 -9.23 29.44 21.93
CA GLU A 32 -9.64 28.92 20.62
C GLU A 32 -8.65 29.31 19.51
N THR A 33 -7.96 30.45 19.63
CA THR A 33 -6.89 30.85 18.71
C THR A 33 -5.74 29.83 18.74
N ASP A 34 -5.27 29.46 19.94
CA ASP A 34 -4.25 28.44 20.12
C ASP A 34 -4.70 27.08 19.54
N ALA A 35 -5.99 26.74 19.70
CA ALA A 35 -6.55 25.53 19.11
C ALA A 35 -6.49 25.56 17.58
N ASN A 36 -6.79 26.70 16.96
CA ASN A 36 -6.70 26.89 15.52
C ASN A 36 -5.25 26.80 15.02
N ASP A 37 -4.29 27.35 15.76
CA ASP A 37 -2.88 27.28 15.41
C ASP A 37 -2.36 25.84 15.45
N VAL A 38 -2.74 25.07 16.47
CA VAL A 38 -2.42 23.62 16.54
C VAL A 38 -3.08 22.86 15.39
N ARG A 39 -4.35 23.17 15.04
CA ARG A 39 -5.04 22.54 13.90
C ARG A 39 -4.34 22.87 12.57
N LYS A 40 -3.91 24.12 12.38
CA LYS A 40 -3.17 24.57 11.20
C LYS A 40 -1.82 23.87 11.10
N LEU A 41 -1.04 23.83 12.18
CA LEU A 41 0.22 23.10 12.21
C LEU A 41 0.01 21.62 11.87
N ALA A 42 -1.01 20.98 12.45
CA ALA A 42 -1.33 19.58 12.13
C ALA A 42 -1.73 19.39 10.65
N ALA A 43 -2.45 20.34 10.05
CA ALA A 43 -2.77 20.32 8.62
C ALA A 43 -1.52 20.48 7.75
N GLU A 44 -0.61 21.39 8.09
CA GLU A 44 0.66 21.58 7.40
C GLU A 44 1.55 20.32 7.46
N ARG A 45 1.63 19.66 8.63
CA ARG A 45 2.38 18.39 8.77
C ARG A 45 1.77 17.27 7.93
N ARG A 46 0.44 17.19 7.87
CA ARG A 46 -0.25 16.23 6.97
C ARG A 46 0.01 16.53 5.50
N ALA A 47 -0.03 17.80 5.10
CA ALA A 47 0.27 18.22 3.73
C ALA A 47 1.72 17.86 3.36
N LYS A 48 2.68 18.06 4.27
CA LYS A 48 4.07 17.62 4.06
C LYS A 48 4.19 16.10 3.88
N ALA A 49 3.48 15.30 4.69
CA ALA A 49 3.46 13.85 4.54
C ALA A 49 2.86 13.42 3.18
N LEU A 50 1.79 14.10 2.73
CA LEU A 50 1.20 13.86 1.40
C LEU A 50 2.13 14.25 0.26
N ALA A 51 2.86 15.36 0.41
CA ALA A 51 3.91 15.80 -0.51
C ALA A 51 5.20 14.99 -0.39
N LEU A 52 5.17 13.89 0.37
CA LEU A 52 6.28 12.96 0.57
C LEU A 52 7.52 13.59 1.22
N HIS A 53 7.38 14.75 1.87
CA HIS A 53 8.46 15.46 2.50
C HIS A 53 8.86 14.76 3.81
N GLY A 54 10.07 14.18 3.86
CA GLY A 54 10.54 13.37 4.99
C GLY A 54 10.25 11.87 4.86
N LEU A 55 9.56 11.41 3.80
CA LEU A 55 9.49 10.01 3.35
C LEU A 55 10.76 9.59 2.57
N CYS A 56 11.85 10.32 2.79
CA CYS A 56 13.02 10.35 1.93
C CYS A 56 13.80 9.03 1.91
N GLU A 57 13.73 8.20 2.95
CA GLU A 57 14.49 6.94 2.94
C GLU A 57 13.90 5.91 1.96
N GLU A 58 12.58 5.74 1.91
CA GLU A 58 11.97 4.82 0.94
C GLU A 58 12.04 5.34 -0.50
N ILE A 59 12.11 6.66 -0.68
CA ILE A 59 12.20 7.34 -1.99
C ILE A 59 13.64 7.41 -2.49
N ARG A 60 14.64 7.48 -1.60
CA ARG A 60 16.08 7.59 -1.95
C ARG A 60 16.57 6.43 -2.81
N THR A 61 15.94 5.27 -2.69
CA THR A 61 16.23 4.05 -3.45
C THR A 61 15.42 3.94 -4.74
N VAL A 62 14.54 4.90 -5.02
CA VAL A 62 13.68 4.93 -6.21
C VAL A 62 14.27 5.94 -7.19
N THR A 63 14.26 5.63 -8.48
CA THR A 63 14.71 6.61 -9.50
C THR A 63 13.81 7.86 -9.45
N PRO A 64 14.33 9.06 -9.77
CA PRO A 64 13.52 10.29 -9.73
C PRO A 64 12.23 10.19 -10.55
N GLU A 65 12.28 9.50 -11.69
CA GLU A 65 11.12 9.25 -12.54
C GLU A 65 10.05 8.40 -11.85
N LYS A 66 10.44 7.29 -11.23
CA LYS A 66 9.51 6.41 -10.49
C LYS A 66 8.96 7.11 -9.25
N ALA A 67 9.78 7.91 -8.57
CA ALA A 67 9.32 8.74 -7.46
C ALA A 67 8.24 9.74 -7.91
N ALA A 68 8.41 10.35 -9.09
CA ALA A 68 7.40 11.25 -9.67
C ALA A 68 6.11 10.50 -10.03
N ARG A 69 6.19 9.29 -10.61
CA ARG A 69 5.01 8.44 -10.87
C ARG A 69 4.25 8.08 -9.59
N ILE A 70 4.96 7.69 -8.53
CA ILE A 70 4.37 7.40 -7.21
C ILE A 70 3.70 8.63 -6.62
N ALA A 71 4.39 9.77 -6.61
CA ALA A 71 3.84 11.03 -6.11
C ALA A 71 2.57 11.42 -6.88
N LYS A 72 2.59 11.27 -8.20
CA LYS A 72 1.43 11.58 -9.05
C LYS A 72 0.23 10.68 -8.73
N ALA A 73 0.44 9.37 -8.60
CA ALA A 73 -0.63 8.44 -8.25
C ALA A 73 -1.24 8.73 -6.86
N ILE A 74 -0.43 9.20 -5.91
CA ILE A 74 -0.90 9.60 -4.57
C ILE A 74 -1.66 10.94 -4.61
N GLU A 75 -1.23 11.88 -5.45
CA GLU A 75 -1.94 13.13 -5.71
C GLU A 75 -3.33 12.86 -6.32
N ASP A 76 -3.39 11.95 -7.29
CA ASP A 76 -4.61 11.57 -7.99
C ASP A 76 -5.51 10.63 -7.16
N HIS A 77 -5.15 10.36 -5.90
CA HIS A 77 -5.98 9.62 -4.97
C HIS A 77 -7.31 10.33 -4.71
N GLY A 78 -8.42 9.67 -5.01
CA GLY A 78 -9.77 10.26 -4.95
C GLY A 78 -10.19 10.99 -6.22
N SER A 79 -9.39 10.93 -7.30
CA SER A 79 -9.77 11.45 -8.61
C SER A 79 -11.06 10.80 -9.11
N ALA A 80 -11.95 11.63 -9.67
CA ALA A 80 -13.22 11.19 -10.26
C ALA A 80 -13.03 10.34 -11.53
N ALA A 81 -11.81 10.27 -12.07
CA ALA A 81 -11.46 9.39 -13.18
C ALA A 81 -11.54 7.89 -12.80
N TYR A 82 -11.57 7.58 -11.50
CA TYR A 82 -11.55 6.21 -10.99
C TYR A 82 -12.83 5.86 -10.22
N ASN A 83 -13.22 4.59 -10.32
CA ASN A 83 -14.36 4.03 -9.57
C ASN A 83 -14.05 3.78 -8.08
N THR A 84 -12.78 3.86 -7.67
CA THR A 84 -12.34 3.76 -6.28
C THR A 84 -11.34 4.86 -5.96
N PRO A 85 -11.28 5.36 -4.71
CA PRO A 85 -10.32 6.40 -4.34
C PRO A 85 -8.86 6.02 -4.58
N SER A 86 -8.53 4.72 -4.54
CA SER A 86 -7.16 4.24 -4.74
C SER A 86 -6.84 3.84 -6.19
N GLY A 87 -7.72 4.14 -7.15
CA GLY A 87 -7.58 3.67 -8.54
C GLY A 87 -6.23 3.98 -9.18
N ALA A 88 -5.80 5.25 -9.14
CA ALA A 88 -4.50 5.67 -9.68
C ALA A 88 -3.31 4.88 -9.09
N VAL A 89 -3.36 4.57 -7.79
CA VAL A 89 -2.30 3.81 -7.12
C VAL A 89 -2.37 2.33 -7.50
N LEU A 90 -3.56 1.78 -7.63
CA LEU A 90 -3.74 0.40 -8.09
C LEU A 90 -3.23 0.24 -9.52
N ASP A 91 -3.47 1.20 -10.40
CA ASP A 91 -2.97 1.20 -11.78
C ASP A 91 -1.44 1.28 -11.81
N LEU A 92 -0.85 2.22 -11.06
CA LEU A 92 0.60 2.32 -10.93
C LEU A 92 1.21 1.00 -10.43
N MET A 93 0.61 0.37 -9.43
CA MET A 93 1.07 -0.94 -8.95
C MET A 93 0.96 -2.02 -10.03
N THR A 94 -0.07 -1.99 -10.88
CA THR A 94 -0.16 -2.90 -12.04
C THR A 94 0.98 -2.64 -13.03
N GLU A 95 1.26 -1.39 -13.35
CA GLU A 95 2.34 -1.00 -14.27
C GLU A 95 3.71 -1.45 -13.75
N LEU A 96 4.03 -1.17 -12.49
CA LEU A 96 5.29 -1.56 -11.86
C LEU A 96 5.46 -3.08 -11.83
N ALA A 97 4.38 -3.84 -11.60
CA ALA A 97 4.41 -5.29 -11.70
C ALA A 97 4.67 -5.75 -13.16
N ASN A 98 4.04 -5.12 -14.15
CA ASN A 98 4.26 -5.44 -15.56
C ASN A 98 5.68 -5.09 -16.04
N GLU A 99 6.33 -4.11 -15.41
CA GLU A 99 7.74 -3.77 -15.61
C GLU A 99 8.70 -4.75 -14.92
N GLY A 100 8.18 -5.72 -14.14
CA GLY A 100 8.97 -6.63 -13.31
C GLY A 100 9.57 -5.96 -12.07
N ASP A 101 9.23 -4.70 -11.78
CA ASP A 101 9.78 -3.93 -10.67
C ASP A 101 8.97 -4.10 -9.39
N LEU A 102 9.09 -5.29 -8.79
CA LEU A 102 8.40 -5.64 -7.55
C LEU A 102 8.90 -4.84 -6.34
N GLN A 103 10.12 -4.33 -6.37
CA GLN A 103 10.64 -3.47 -5.31
C GLN A 103 9.92 -2.12 -5.33
N SER A 104 9.83 -1.46 -6.49
CA SER A 104 9.08 -0.20 -6.61
C SER A 104 7.58 -0.41 -6.38
N PHE A 105 7.01 -1.56 -6.78
CA PHE A 105 5.65 -1.94 -6.44
C PHE A 105 5.40 -1.88 -4.92
N ALA A 106 6.27 -2.51 -4.14
CA ALA A 106 6.15 -2.52 -2.67
C ALA A 106 6.42 -1.14 -2.07
N ARG A 107 7.37 -0.37 -2.63
CA ARG A 107 7.61 1.03 -2.21
C ARG A 107 6.39 1.91 -2.46
N ALA A 108 5.74 1.80 -3.62
CA ALA A 108 4.51 2.54 -3.92
C ALA A 108 3.43 2.26 -2.87
N PHE A 109 3.29 1.00 -2.45
CA PHE A 109 2.40 0.62 -1.35
C PHE A 109 2.77 1.29 -0.02
N VAL A 110 4.03 1.18 0.43
CA VAL A 110 4.47 1.76 1.72
C VAL A 110 4.28 3.27 1.75
N ILE A 111 4.61 3.95 0.64
CA ILE A 111 4.47 5.40 0.52
C ILE A 111 2.99 5.80 0.55
N LEU A 112 2.11 5.10 -0.18
CA LEU A 112 0.67 5.29 -0.08
C LEU A 112 0.19 5.07 1.36
N ALA A 113 0.59 3.97 1.99
CA ALA A 113 0.08 3.58 3.30
C ALA A 113 0.38 4.68 4.34
N ARG A 114 1.56 5.29 4.28
CA ARG A 114 1.90 6.46 5.11
C ARG A 114 1.12 7.71 4.72
N ALA A 115 0.98 8.01 3.44
CA ALA A 115 0.28 9.21 2.96
C ALA A 115 -1.25 9.15 3.19
N LYS A 116 -1.86 7.97 3.03
CA LYS A 116 -3.30 7.72 3.04
C LYS A 116 -3.63 6.46 3.89
N PRO A 117 -3.36 6.49 5.21
CA PRO A 117 -3.43 5.29 6.06
C PRO A 117 -4.80 4.62 6.10
N ALA A 118 -5.89 5.39 5.97
CA ALA A 118 -7.24 4.85 5.95
C ALA A 118 -7.51 3.90 4.75
N ASN A 119 -6.68 3.96 3.69
CA ASN A 119 -6.84 3.16 2.47
C ASN A 119 -5.79 2.06 2.35
N ALA A 120 -4.79 2.00 3.25
CA ALA A 120 -3.71 1.03 3.19
C ALA A 120 -4.23 -0.42 3.14
N GLN A 121 -5.21 -0.75 3.98
CA GLN A 121 -5.81 -2.10 4.01
C GLN A 121 -6.53 -2.44 2.69
N PHE A 122 -7.22 -1.47 2.09
CA PHE A 122 -7.91 -1.67 0.82
C PHE A 122 -6.92 -1.98 -0.30
N VAL A 123 -5.80 -1.24 -0.36
CA VAL A 123 -4.77 -1.48 -1.37
C VAL A 123 -4.00 -2.78 -1.11
N ALA A 124 -3.71 -3.10 0.15
CA ALA A 124 -3.08 -4.38 0.52
C ALA A 124 -3.92 -5.57 0.02
N ALA A 125 -5.24 -5.52 0.18
CA ALA A 125 -6.15 -6.58 -0.28
C ALA A 125 -6.10 -6.82 -1.81
N ALA A 126 -5.66 -5.84 -2.59
CA ALA A 126 -5.48 -5.99 -4.04
C ALA A 126 -4.13 -6.62 -4.42
N VAL A 127 -3.15 -6.67 -3.51
CA VAL A 127 -1.81 -7.19 -3.79
C VAL A 127 -1.82 -8.63 -4.30
N PRO A 128 -2.51 -9.60 -3.65
CA PRO A 128 -2.49 -10.98 -4.10
C PRO A 128 -2.95 -11.14 -5.56
N GLY A 129 -4.05 -10.50 -5.95
CA GLY A 129 -4.54 -10.55 -7.32
C GLY A 129 -3.57 -9.95 -8.34
N LYS A 130 -2.88 -8.85 -7.99
CA LYS A 130 -1.87 -8.24 -8.86
C LYS A 130 -0.65 -9.15 -9.03
N ILE A 131 -0.19 -9.78 -7.95
CA ILE A 131 0.94 -10.73 -8.01
C ILE A 131 0.55 -12.01 -8.76
N SER A 132 -0.65 -12.54 -8.57
CA SER A 132 -1.18 -13.64 -9.39
C SER A 132 -1.10 -13.32 -10.88
N ASN A 133 -1.59 -12.14 -11.28
CA ASN A 133 -1.54 -11.71 -12.68
C ASN A 133 -0.10 -11.55 -13.18
N PHE A 134 0.79 -10.99 -12.36
CA PHE A 134 2.22 -10.89 -12.68
C PHE A 134 2.85 -12.26 -12.93
N LEU A 135 2.62 -13.22 -12.03
CA LEU A 135 3.16 -14.58 -12.15
C LEU A 135 2.64 -15.31 -13.39
N VAL A 136 1.37 -15.12 -13.75
CA VAL A 136 0.79 -15.72 -14.94
C VAL A 136 1.31 -15.08 -16.23
N ASN A 137 1.38 -13.75 -16.28
CA ASN A 137 1.75 -13.04 -17.51
C ASN A 137 3.26 -13.01 -17.76
N HIS A 138 4.08 -12.96 -16.70
CA HIS A 138 5.52 -12.74 -16.78
C HIS A 138 6.33 -13.86 -16.11
N GLY A 139 5.76 -14.56 -15.13
CA GLY A 139 6.45 -15.60 -14.36
C GLY A 139 6.46 -17.00 -14.98
N GLY A 140 5.80 -17.17 -16.14
CA GLY A 140 5.69 -18.47 -16.82
C GLY A 140 4.86 -19.50 -16.05
N ILE A 141 4.01 -19.05 -15.12
CA ILE A 141 3.17 -19.93 -14.29
C ILE A 141 1.79 -20.03 -14.93
N SER A 142 1.27 -21.24 -15.12
CA SER A 142 -0.10 -21.38 -15.61
C SER A 142 -1.11 -21.01 -14.52
N SER A 143 -2.26 -20.47 -14.92
CA SER A 143 -3.36 -20.20 -13.97
C SER A 143 -3.80 -21.46 -13.22
N ASN A 144 -3.67 -22.64 -13.84
CA ASN A 144 -4.03 -23.91 -13.22
C ASN A 144 -3.05 -24.28 -12.08
N ASP A 145 -1.74 -24.16 -12.32
CA ASP A 145 -0.72 -24.45 -11.32
C ASP A 145 -0.82 -23.51 -10.12
N LEU A 146 -1.06 -22.22 -10.40
CA LEU A 146 -1.30 -21.23 -9.37
C LEU A 146 -2.54 -21.57 -8.53
N ASN A 147 -3.67 -21.90 -9.17
CA ASN A 147 -4.92 -22.23 -8.47
C ASN A 147 -4.77 -23.48 -7.60
N ASN A 148 -4.14 -24.53 -8.13
CA ASN A 148 -3.88 -25.73 -7.38
C ASN A 148 -2.99 -25.41 -6.17
N TRP A 149 -1.88 -24.68 -6.38
CA TRP A 149 -0.96 -24.32 -5.29
C TRP A 149 -1.65 -23.46 -4.24
N ALA A 150 -2.48 -22.50 -4.65
CA ALA A 150 -3.25 -21.65 -3.75
C ALA A 150 -4.25 -22.44 -2.89
N ALA A 151 -4.83 -23.53 -3.40
CA ALA A 151 -5.71 -24.40 -2.63
C ALA A 151 -4.98 -25.12 -1.48
N ASP A 152 -3.72 -25.48 -1.68
CA ASP A 152 -2.89 -26.16 -0.68
C ASP A 152 -2.16 -25.19 0.27
N ASN A 153 -2.18 -23.88 -0.03
CA ASN A 153 -1.47 -22.85 0.73
C ASN A 153 -2.42 -21.72 1.14
N PRO A 154 -3.49 -21.96 1.93
CA PRO A 154 -4.59 -21.01 2.14
C PRO A 154 -4.17 -19.62 2.65
N ASP A 155 -3.03 -19.52 3.35
CA ASP A 155 -2.51 -18.27 3.92
C ASP A 155 -1.69 -17.41 2.94
N TRP A 156 -1.45 -17.87 1.70
CA TRP A 156 -0.58 -17.20 0.72
C TRP A 156 -0.97 -15.73 0.48
N SER A 157 -2.27 -15.46 0.43
CA SER A 157 -2.79 -14.11 0.19
C SER A 157 -2.53 -13.17 1.37
N ALA A 158 -2.59 -13.69 2.60
CA ALA A 158 -2.28 -12.94 3.81
C ALA A 158 -0.77 -12.75 3.99
N GLU A 159 0.04 -13.70 3.51
CA GLU A 159 1.49 -13.56 3.46
C GLU A 159 1.92 -12.43 2.52
N LEU A 160 1.40 -12.39 1.28
CA LEU A 160 1.70 -11.31 0.34
C LEU A 160 1.28 -9.93 0.86
N GLN A 161 0.11 -9.85 1.51
CA GLN A 161 -0.36 -8.62 2.16
C GLN A 161 0.58 -8.12 3.25
N ARG A 162 1.24 -9.01 3.99
CA ARG A 162 2.25 -8.66 4.99
C ARG A 162 3.58 -8.32 4.34
N ALA A 163 4.00 -9.12 3.36
CA ALA A 163 5.30 -8.99 2.70
C ALA A 163 5.44 -7.66 1.95
N VAL A 164 4.36 -7.13 1.36
CA VAL A 164 4.39 -5.85 0.62
C VAL A 164 4.81 -4.65 1.47
N ARG A 165 4.78 -4.77 2.81
CA ARG A 165 5.27 -3.75 3.75
C ARG A 165 6.80 -3.71 3.87
N ASN A 166 7.50 -4.71 3.32
CA ASN A 166 8.95 -4.78 3.33
C ASN A 166 9.48 -4.79 1.88
N PRO A 167 9.73 -3.61 1.28
CA PRO A 167 10.11 -3.54 -0.13
C PRO A 167 11.44 -4.22 -0.46
N ASP A 168 12.37 -4.29 0.49
CA ASP A 168 13.72 -4.84 0.27
C ASP A 168 13.73 -6.38 0.19
N SER A 169 12.64 -7.05 0.58
CA SER A 169 12.50 -8.51 0.53
C SER A 169 11.30 -8.98 -0.27
N PHE A 170 10.46 -8.08 -0.78
CA PHE A 170 9.18 -8.44 -1.39
C PHE A 170 9.36 -9.27 -2.66
N ASP A 171 10.34 -8.90 -3.49
CA ASP A 171 10.77 -9.65 -4.67
C ASP A 171 11.09 -11.11 -4.34
N ARG A 172 11.88 -11.35 -3.29
CA ARG A 172 12.28 -12.70 -2.85
C ARG A 172 11.09 -13.53 -2.38
N VAL A 173 10.10 -12.91 -1.74
CA VAL A 173 8.86 -13.61 -1.33
C VAL A 173 8.08 -14.05 -2.56
N VAL A 174 7.94 -13.17 -3.56
CA VAL A 174 7.24 -13.50 -4.82
C VAL A 174 8.01 -14.58 -5.61
N GLU A 175 9.34 -14.52 -5.63
CA GLU A 175 10.19 -15.52 -6.28
C GLU A 175 10.10 -16.88 -5.59
N ALA A 176 10.15 -16.92 -4.26
CA ALA A 176 9.99 -18.16 -3.50
C ALA A 176 8.60 -18.80 -3.73
N MET A 177 7.55 -17.98 -3.82
CA MET A 177 6.22 -18.43 -4.20
C MET A 177 6.22 -19.00 -5.64
N ALA A 178 6.84 -18.31 -6.59
CA ALA A 178 6.93 -18.77 -7.97
C ALA A 178 7.64 -20.13 -8.08
N ASP A 179 8.76 -20.30 -7.37
CA ASP A 179 9.52 -21.55 -7.35
C ASP A 179 8.74 -22.70 -6.69
N ALA A 180 7.99 -22.42 -5.63
CA ALA A 180 7.12 -23.40 -5.00
C ALA A 180 6.03 -23.90 -5.96
N ILE A 181 5.47 -23.01 -6.79
CA ILE A 181 4.47 -23.37 -7.80
C ILE A 181 5.10 -24.22 -8.91
N ARG A 182 6.26 -23.81 -9.45
CA ARG A 182 6.97 -24.55 -10.52
C ARG A 182 7.35 -25.97 -10.09
N LYS A 183 7.95 -26.12 -8.90
CA LYS A 183 8.34 -27.43 -8.34
C LYS A 183 7.16 -28.39 -8.16
N ARG A 184 5.94 -27.87 -8.08
CA ARG A 184 4.74 -28.71 -8.07
C ARG A 184 4.34 -29.13 -9.48
N GLY A 185 4.33 -28.19 -10.43
CA GLY A 185 4.00 -28.45 -11.83
C GLY A 185 4.87 -29.56 -12.45
N ASP A 186 6.16 -29.62 -12.08
CA ASP A 186 7.10 -30.64 -12.57
C ASP A 186 6.86 -32.06 -12.01
N LYS A 187 6.01 -32.22 -10.99
CA LYS A 187 5.73 -33.52 -10.35
C LYS A 187 4.53 -34.26 -10.94
N HIS A 188 3.91 -33.74 -12.01
CA HIS A 188 2.77 -34.31 -12.69
C HIS A 188 3.04 -34.41 -14.20
#